data_AF-A0A4C1VNV0-F1
#
_entry.id   AF-A0A4C1VNV0-F1
#
_cell.length_a   1.000
_cell.length_b   1.000
_cell.length_c   1.000
_cell.angle_alpha   90.00
_cell.angle_beta   90.00
_cell.angle_gamma   90.00
#
_symmetry.space_group_name_H-M   'P 1'
#
loop_
_entity.id
_entity.type
_entity.pdbx_description
1 polymer ?
#
loop_
_entity_poly.entity_id
_entity_poly.type
_entity_poly.pdbx_seq_one_letter_code
_entity_poly.pdbx_strand_id
1 'polypeptide(L)'
;MGIRNQNLKKFYLPGENLTIDEQLVPFRGRVSFKQYLPSKPDKYGMKIWWICDSKTSYRLFDIPYRGKEGQNRAENLAYNVVNQLCEPYFRSNRNVTFDNYFTSIDVAKSLAQNGLTIVGTLRKNKTCIPPNFQPKKTRHIESNVFGFYENITLVSYGPKKNRTVIFLSTMHHGKEEDVNKNNKSEINLYYNSTKGGVDTLDHMVHEYTVRRKTNRWPIAFFQNIIDVVGIASLIIWKNIHPDWNSHKKNTLRKLFLREIATELVTPHIRRRSTKGLSSYHLAAMQDVAGSNQEATQSSEPAAKRKKCCYTPLGYHGGATATPSVG
;
A
#
# COMPACT_ATOMS: atom_id res chain seq x y z
N MET A 1 7.68 4.19 -15.27
CA MET A 1 6.61 3.99 -14.27
C MET A 1 5.75 2.81 -14.73
N GLY A 2 5.50 1.79 -13.92
CA GLY A 2 4.85 0.55 -14.39
C GLY A 2 3.34 0.69 -14.70
N ILE A 3 2.82 -0.16 -15.59
CA ILE A 3 1.41 -0.19 -16.07
C ILE A 3 0.39 -0.15 -14.91
N ARG A 4 0.67 -0.85 -13.80
CA ARG A 4 -0.20 -0.89 -12.61
C ARG A 4 -0.52 0.51 -12.07
N ASN A 5 0.47 1.38 -12.01
CA ASN A 5 0.35 2.66 -11.31
C ASN A 5 -0.35 3.72 -12.16
N GLN A 6 -0.36 3.52 -13.48
CA GLN A 6 -1.10 4.38 -14.41
C GLN A 6 -2.60 4.12 -14.30
N ASN A 7 -3.01 2.84 -14.23
CA ASN A 7 -4.43 2.48 -14.17
C ASN A 7 -5.09 2.86 -12.85
N LEU A 8 -4.44 2.62 -11.70
CA LEU A 8 -5.00 2.97 -10.39
C LEU A 8 -5.27 4.48 -10.26
N LYS A 9 -4.39 5.32 -10.82
CA LYS A 9 -4.58 6.77 -10.81
C LYS A 9 -5.65 7.26 -11.79
N LYS A 10 -5.84 6.56 -12.92
CA LYS A 10 -6.72 7.01 -13.99
C LYS A 10 -8.20 6.97 -13.61
N PHE A 11 -8.62 5.99 -12.81
CA PHE A 11 -10.03 5.70 -12.55
C PHE A 11 -10.53 6.16 -11.19
N TYR A 12 -9.72 6.88 -10.42
CA TYR A 12 -10.07 7.28 -9.06
C TYR A 12 -9.44 8.61 -8.68
N LEU A 13 -10.28 9.55 -8.24
CA LEU A 13 -9.88 10.81 -7.64
C LEU A 13 -9.92 10.67 -6.11
N PRO A 14 -8.77 10.76 -5.41
CA PRO A 14 -8.78 10.65 -3.96
C PRO A 14 -9.42 11.86 -3.29
N GLY A 15 -9.94 11.64 -2.09
CA GLY A 15 -10.49 12.70 -1.25
C GLY A 15 -9.39 13.61 -0.69
N GLU A 16 -9.76 14.37 0.34
CA GLU A 16 -8.90 15.39 0.97
C GLU A 16 -7.69 14.77 1.70
N ASN A 17 -7.82 13.53 2.17
CA ASN A 17 -6.89 12.93 3.12
C ASN A 17 -6.21 11.71 2.50
N LEU A 18 -4.89 11.80 2.38
CA LEU A 18 -4.03 10.71 1.93
C LEU A 18 -3.31 10.09 3.14
N THR A 19 -2.89 8.84 3.00
CA THR A 19 -2.05 8.19 4.01
C THR A 19 -0.91 7.41 3.37
N ILE A 20 0.28 7.47 3.98
CA ILE A 20 1.48 6.74 3.56
C ILE A 20 1.90 5.78 4.66
N ASP A 21 2.13 4.53 4.27
CA ASP A 21 2.67 3.48 5.14
C ASP A 21 3.26 2.33 4.30
N GLU A 22 3.88 1.35 4.97
CA GLU A 22 4.35 0.12 4.36
C GLU A 22 3.33 -1.02 4.35
N GLN A 23 3.39 -1.80 3.27
CA GLN A 23 2.91 -3.16 3.19
C GLN A 23 4.10 -4.12 3.13
N LEU A 24 4.01 -5.26 3.83
CA LEU A 24 4.96 -6.35 3.67
C LEU A 24 4.30 -7.50 2.95
N VAL A 25 4.69 -7.76 1.70
CA VAL A 25 4.21 -8.91 0.91
C VAL A 25 4.98 -10.16 1.35
N PRO A 26 4.36 -11.11 2.06
CA PRO A 26 5.11 -12.19 2.68
C PRO A 26 5.68 -13.17 1.67
N PHE A 27 6.98 -13.43 1.85
CA PHE A 27 7.78 -14.28 0.97
C PHE A 27 9.05 -14.73 1.70
N ARG A 28 9.24 -16.05 1.84
CA ARG A 28 10.41 -16.63 2.51
C ARG A 28 11.52 -17.07 1.57
N GLY A 29 11.26 -17.15 0.26
CA GLY A 29 12.23 -17.59 -0.75
C GLY A 29 13.43 -16.65 -0.92
N ARG A 30 14.30 -16.97 -1.89
CA ARG A 30 15.49 -16.17 -2.20
C ARG A 30 15.10 -14.95 -3.04
N VAL A 31 15.37 -13.75 -2.51
CA VAL A 31 15.28 -12.46 -3.21
C VAL A 31 16.18 -11.47 -2.47
N SER A 32 16.93 -10.65 -3.22
CA SER A 32 17.98 -9.77 -2.68
C SER A 32 17.44 -8.67 -1.75
N PHE A 33 16.21 -8.21 -1.98
CA PHE A 33 15.56 -7.11 -1.25
C PHE A 33 14.51 -7.59 -0.23
N LYS A 34 14.60 -8.85 0.22
CA LYS A 34 13.75 -9.36 1.32
C LYS A 34 13.99 -8.53 2.58
N GLN A 35 12.93 -8.27 3.33
CA GLN A 35 12.95 -7.52 4.58
C GLN A 35 12.41 -8.37 5.72
N TYR A 36 12.94 -8.12 6.91
CA TYR A 36 12.44 -8.66 8.17
C TYR A 36 11.78 -7.53 8.97
N LEU A 37 10.47 -7.63 9.20
CA LEU A 37 9.72 -6.68 10.04
C LEU A 37 9.11 -7.47 11.21
N PRO A 38 9.67 -7.37 12.43
CA PRO A 38 9.27 -8.19 13.57
C PRO A 38 7.84 -7.90 14.06
N SER A 39 7.33 -6.69 13.80
CA SER A 39 6.00 -6.23 14.21
C SER A 39 4.86 -6.69 13.30
N LYS A 40 5.16 -7.18 12.09
CA LYS A 40 4.13 -7.68 11.16
C LYS A 40 3.85 -9.17 11.42
N PRO A 41 2.59 -9.65 11.22
CA PRO A 41 2.23 -11.05 11.45
C PRO A 41 3.14 -12.01 10.66
N ASP A 42 3.32 -11.69 9.39
CA ASP A 42 4.28 -12.34 8.52
C ASP A 42 5.59 -11.56 8.53
N LYS A 43 6.59 -12.05 9.28
CA LYS A 43 7.81 -11.27 9.54
C LYS A 43 8.76 -11.11 8.36
N TYR A 44 8.65 -11.92 7.31
CA TYR A 44 9.58 -11.94 6.17
C TYR A 44 8.87 -11.73 4.85
N GLY A 45 9.33 -10.77 4.05
CA GLY A 45 8.68 -10.48 2.77
C GLY A 45 9.34 -9.39 1.94
N MET A 46 8.65 -8.98 0.89
CA MET A 46 9.00 -7.85 0.04
C MET A 46 8.24 -6.62 0.53
N LYS A 47 8.96 -5.56 0.90
CA LYS A 47 8.34 -4.32 1.38
C LYS A 47 7.89 -3.45 0.21
N ILE A 48 6.71 -2.87 0.32
CA ILE A 48 6.16 -1.88 -0.62
C ILE A 48 5.68 -0.69 0.19
N TRP A 49 6.09 0.52 -0.19
CA TRP A 49 5.48 1.73 0.34
C TRP A 49 4.33 2.17 -0.54
N TRP A 50 3.24 2.58 0.09
CA TRP A 50 2.03 2.97 -0.61
C TRP A 50 1.57 4.34 -0.15
N ILE A 51 0.98 5.08 -1.07
CA ILE A 51 0.05 6.16 -0.75
C ILE A 51 -1.37 5.70 -1.08
N CYS A 52 -2.30 5.96 -0.17
CA CYS A 52 -3.71 5.60 -0.28
C CYS A 52 -4.61 6.79 -0.01
N ASP A 53 -5.84 6.73 -0.54
CA ASP A 53 -6.93 7.52 0.01
C ASP A 53 -7.27 6.99 1.41
N SER A 54 -7.26 7.88 2.40
CA SER A 54 -7.41 7.53 3.81
C SER A 54 -8.81 6.99 4.11
N LYS A 55 -9.84 7.54 3.46
CA LYS A 55 -11.24 7.20 3.73
C LYS A 55 -11.64 5.85 3.14
N THR A 56 -11.26 5.60 1.89
CA THR A 56 -11.67 4.38 1.16
C THR A 56 -10.62 3.28 1.18
N SER A 57 -9.40 3.58 1.65
CA SER A 57 -8.24 2.68 1.55
C SER A 57 -7.86 2.32 0.10
N TYR A 58 -8.25 3.14 -0.89
CA TYR A 58 -7.90 2.94 -2.30
C TYR A 58 -6.40 3.15 -2.53
N ARG A 59 -5.70 2.19 -3.16
CA ARG A 59 -4.28 2.34 -3.53
C ARG A 59 -4.12 3.30 -4.69
N LEU A 60 -3.31 4.31 -4.48
CA LEU A 60 -3.08 5.35 -5.47
C LEU A 60 -1.75 5.17 -6.20
N PHE A 61 -0.68 5.02 -5.43
CA PHE A 61 0.67 4.88 -5.96
C PHE A 61 1.56 4.08 -5.01
N ASP A 62 2.59 3.45 -5.56
CA ASP A 62 3.47 2.59 -4.79
C ASP A 62 4.92 2.63 -5.26
N ILE A 63 5.79 2.35 -4.31
CA ILE A 63 7.23 2.22 -4.52
C ILE A 63 7.68 0.93 -3.84
N PRO A 64 8.00 -0.12 -4.61
CA PRO A 64 8.61 -1.33 -4.06
C PRO A 64 10.00 -1.02 -3.50
N TYR A 65 10.32 -1.55 -2.32
CA TYR A 65 11.66 -1.46 -1.78
C TYR A 65 12.60 -2.39 -2.55
N ARG A 66 13.67 -1.82 -3.13
CA ARG A 66 14.61 -2.54 -4.01
C ARG A 66 15.92 -2.97 -3.33
N GLY A 67 16.05 -2.78 -2.01
CA GLY A 67 17.31 -3.03 -1.30
C GLY A 67 18.17 -1.77 -1.19
N LYS A 68 19.48 -1.96 -0.99
CA LYS A 68 20.46 -0.86 -1.06
C LYS A 68 20.81 -0.62 -2.52
N GLU A 69 20.69 0.63 -2.97
CA GLU A 69 21.23 1.07 -4.26
C GLU A 69 22.64 1.61 -4.01
N GLY A 70 23.68 0.87 -4.41
CA GLY A 70 25.09 1.25 -4.20
C GLY A 70 25.68 0.90 -2.82
N GLN A 71 26.92 1.36 -2.57
CA GLN A 71 27.62 1.16 -1.29
C GLN A 71 27.12 2.09 -0.17
N ASN A 72 26.54 3.23 -0.53
CA ASN A 72 26.05 4.22 0.44
C ASN A 72 24.57 3.98 0.77
N ARG A 73 24.24 4.09 2.06
CA ARG A 73 22.85 4.14 2.51
C ARG A 73 22.24 5.42 1.92
N ALA A 74 21.15 5.31 1.15
CA ALA A 74 20.49 6.49 0.61
C ALA A 74 20.23 7.49 1.76
N GLU A 75 20.90 8.63 1.70
CA GLU A 75 20.65 9.72 2.63
C GLU A 75 19.17 10.10 2.50
N ASN A 76 18.50 10.25 3.63
CA ASN A 76 17.10 10.68 3.70
C ASN A 76 16.11 9.80 2.90
N LEU A 77 16.28 8.47 2.90
CA LEU A 77 15.34 7.52 2.25
C LEU A 77 13.86 7.83 2.50
N ALA A 78 13.49 8.12 3.75
CA ALA A 78 12.11 8.43 4.11
C ALA A 78 11.61 9.71 3.39
N TYR A 79 12.43 10.76 3.35
CA TYR A 79 12.12 12.01 2.64
C TYR A 79 11.93 11.76 1.14
N ASN A 80 12.84 10.99 0.51
CA ASN A 80 12.76 10.68 -0.92
C ASN A 80 11.49 9.88 -1.25
N VAL A 81 11.18 8.86 -0.45
CA VAL A 81 9.97 8.05 -0.63
C VAL A 81 8.72 8.90 -0.49
N VAL A 82 8.62 9.75 0.54
CA VAL A 82 7.45 10.62 0.73
C VAL A 82 7.27 11.57 -0.45
N ASN A 83 8.31 12.30 -0.86
CA ASN A 83 8.21 13.23 -1.98
C ASN A 83 7.83 12.51 -3.28
N GLN A 84 8.42 11.33 -3.56
CA GLN A 84 8.08 10.55 -4.76
C GLN A 84 6.65 9.99 -4.72
N LEU A 85 6.14 9.59 -3.55
CA LEU A 85 4.76 9.16 -3.40
C LEU A 85 3.77 10.32 -3.55
N CYS A 86 4.12 11.49 -3.04
CA CYS A 86 3.29 12.70 -3.04
C CYS A 86 3.34 13.51 -4.32
N GLU A 87 4.39 13.38 -5.14
CA GLU A 87 4.58 14.13 -6.39
C GLU A 87 3.31 14.23 -7.28
N PRO A 88 2.54 13.14 -7.49
CA PRO A 88 1.32 13.21 -8.30
C PRO A 88 0.18 14.05 -7.70
N TYR A 89 0.31 14.45 -6.43
CA TYR A 89 -0.70 15.16 -5.63
C TYR A 89 -0.25 16.56 -5.24
N PHE A 90 0.92 17.02 -5.68
CA PHE A 90 1.38 18.37 -5.41
C PHE A 90 0.38 19.42 -5.91
N ARG A 91 0.31 20.55 -5.19
CA ARG A 91 -0.58 21.69 -5.41
C ARG A 91 -2.07 21.37 -5.31
N SER A 92 -2.39 20.25 -4.69
CA SER A 92 -3.78 19.81 -4.57
C SER A 92 -4.43 20.14 -3.22
N ASN A 93 -3.67 20.75 -2.30
CA ASN A 93 -4.10 21.16 -0.96
C ASN A 93 -4.66 20.01 -0.10
N ARG A 94 -4.28 18.77 -0.42
CA ARG A 94 -4.61 17.59 0.37
C ARG A 94 -3.71 17.51 1.62
N ASN A 95 -4.23 16.84 2.64
CA ASN A 95 -3.42 16.44 3.77
C ASN A 95 -2.83 15.04 3.56
N VAL A 96 -1.60 14.82 4.01
CA VAL A 96 -0.95 13.51 4.00
C VAL A 96 -0.63 13.09 5.43
N THR A 97 -1.18 11.94 5.84
CA THR A 97 -0.91 11.33 7.14
C THR A 97 0.12 10.23 7.01
N PHE A 98 1.11 10.19 7.89
CA PHE A 98 2.07 9.08 7.96
C PHE A 98 2.66 8.88 9.35
N ASP A 99 3.28 7.73 9.54
CA ASP A 99 3.84 7.32 10.82
C ASP A 99 5.17 8.05 11.18
N ASN A 100 5.79 7.60 12.26
CA ASN A 100 7.03 8.17 12.75
C ASN A 100 8.29 7.82 11.97
N TYR A 101 8.24 6.84 11.06
CA TYR A 101 9.34 6.54 10.16
C TYR A 101 9.49 7.64 9.11
N PHE A 102 8.36 8.17 8.61
CA PHE A 102 8.33 9.20 7.58
C PHE A 102 8.37 10.63 8.10
N THR A 103 7.89 10.88 9.32
CA THR A 103 7.74 12.25 9.83
C THR A 103 9.07 12.93 10.20
N SER A 104 9.34 14.08 9.58
CA SER A 104 10.40 15.04 9.94
C SER A 104 9.99 16.47 9.61
N ILE A 105 10.73 17.45 10.16
CA ILE A 105 10.54 18.87 9.82
C ILE A 105 10.85 19.11 8.34
N ASP A 106 11.88 18.47 7.79
CA ASP A 106 12.24 18.64 6.37
C ASP A 106 11.13 18.15 5.44
N VAL A 107 10.49 17.02 5.78
CA VAL A 107 9.31 16.53 5.06
C VAL A 107 8.15 17.51 5.18
N ALA A 108 7.92 18.07 6.38
CA ALA A 108 6.87 19.07 6.61
C ALA A 108 7.07 20.31 5.72
N LYS A 109 8.28 20.86 5.68
CA LYS A 109 8.63 22.02 4.86
C LYS A 109 8.51 21.71 3.37
N SER A 110 9.04 20.56 2.93
CA SER A 110 8.99 20.13 1.53
C SER A 110 7.55 19.97 1.01
N LEU A 111 6.69 19.31 1.78
CA LEU A 111 5.30 19.11 1.37
C LEU A 111 4.50 20.42 1.42
N ALA A 112 4.74 21.29 2.41
CA ALA A 112 4.13 22.62 2.46
C ALA A 112 4.48 23.48 1.24
N GLN A 113 5.77 23.50 0.84
CA GLN A 113 6.22 24.19 -0.38
C GLN A 113 5.57 23.65 -1.65
N ASN A 114 5.15 22.38 -1.64
CA ASN A 114 4.46 21.74 -2.75
C ASN A 114 2.93 21.76 -2.60
N GLY A 115 2.35 22.61 -1.74
CA GLY A 115 0.91 22.78 -1.59
C GLY A 115 0.20 21.55 -1.01
N LEU A 116 0.84 20.89 -0.06
CA LEU A 116 0.29 19.79 0.73
C LEU A 116 0.47 20.07 2.23
N THR A 117 -0.47 19.60 3.04
CA THR A 117 -0.31 19.61 4.51
C THR A 117 0.02 18.22 5.02
N ILE A 118 0.55 18.15 6.25
CA ILE A 118 0.86 16.87 6.88
C ILE A 118 0.33 16.78 8.29
N VAL A 119 0.07 15.54 8.71
CA VAL A 119 -0.15 15.15 10.10
C VAL A 119 0.61 13.84 10.35
N GLY A 120 1.48 13.83 11.34
CA GLY A 120 2.25 12.63 11.64
C GLY A 120 2.70 12.57 13.09
N THR A 121 3.31 11.45 13.46
CA THR A 121 3.92 11.29 14.79
C THR A 121 5.43 11.42 14.69
N LEU A 122 6.07 12.07 15.66
CA LEU A 122 7.52 12.18 15.73
C LEU A 122 8.13 11.14 16.67
N ARG A 123 9.28 10.58 16.28
CA ARG A 123 10.10 9.79 17.19
C ARG A 123 10.72 10.71 18.25
N LYS A 124 10.68 10.29 19.50
CA LYS A 124 11.15 11.08 20.67
C LYS A 124 12.62 11.48 20.61
N ASN A 125 13.44 10.72 19.88
CA ASN A 125 14.87 10.97 19.73
C ASN A 125 15.21 11.99 18.62
N LYS A 126 14.22 12.63 17.99
CA LYS A 126 14.47 13.71 17.04
C LYS A 126 14.98 14.94 17.79
N THR A 127 16.11 15.48 17.35
CA THR A 127 16.80 16.63 17.96
C THR A 127 15.99 17.93 17.93
N CYS A 128 15.05 18.05 17.00
CA CYS A 128 14.16 19.20 16.90
C CYS A 128 13.08 19.28 17.98
N ILE A 129 12.93 18.26 18.82
CA ILE A 129 11.89 18.21 19.86
C ILE A 129 12.40 18.92 21.12
N PRO A 130 11.71 19.97 21.60
CA PRO A 130 12.13 20.66 22.81
C PRO A 130 12.08 19.75 24.06
N PRO A 131 12.97 19.93 25.06
CA PRO A 131 12.99 19.10 26.27
C PRO A 131 11.65 19.03 27.02
N ASN A 132 10.84 20.09 26.95
CA ASN A 132 9.52 20.14 27.60
C ASN A 132 8.47 19.22 26.95
N PHE A 133 8.72 18.71 25.75
CA PHE A 133 7.83 17.79 25.03
C PHE A 133 8.12 16.33 25.39
N GLN A 134 9.24 16.05 26.05
CA GLN A 134 9.65 14.71 26.45
C GLN A 134 8.82 14.19 27.64
N PRO A 135 8.72 12.85 27.82
CA PRO A 135 8.03 12.28 28.98
C PRO A 135 8.73 12.70 30.28
N LYS A 136 7.96 13.19 31.26
CA LYS A 136 8.41 13.53 32.61
C LYS A 136 7.58 12.75 33.63
N LYS A 137 8.19 12.30 34.72
CA LYS A 137 7.49 11.55 35.80
C LYS A 137 6.41 12.38 36.50
N THR A 138 6.62 13.69 36.57
CA THR A 138 5.74 14.69 37.20
C THR A 138 4.58 15.13 36.32
N ARG A 139 4.54 14.70 35.05
CA ARG A 139 3.52 15.13 34.10
C ARG A 139 2.17 14.47 34.40
N HIS A 140 1.11 15.28 34.42
CA HIS A 140 -0.26 14.80 34.56
C HIS A 140 -0.68 13.94 33.36
N ILE A 141 -1.46 12.88 33.62
CA ILE A 141 -2.04 12.02 32.58
C ILE A 141 -3.03 12.85 31.74
N GLU A 142 -3.15 12.55 30.45
CA GLU A 142 -4.05 13.24 29.53
C GLU A 142 -3.76 14.74 29.36
N SER A 143 -2.55 15.20 29.67
CA SER A 143 -2.12 16.57 29.42
C SER A 143 -1.56 16.75 28.01
N ASN A 144 -1.75 17.94 27.42
CA ASN A 144 -1.06 18.37 26.20
C ASN A 144 -0.02 19.45 26.48
N VAL A 145 1.00 19.49 25.62
CA VAL A 145 1.94 20.61 25.51
C VAL A 145 2.00 20.98 24.03
N PHE A 146 1.67 22.23 23.73
CA PHE A 146 1.66 22.76 22.36
C PHE A 146 2.90 23.60 22.10
N GLY A 147 3.41 23.53 20.87
CA GLY A 147 4.53 24.33 20.39
C GLY A 147 4.26 24.75 18.97
N PHE A 148 4.56 26.01 18.66
CA PHE A 148 4.30 26.61 17.36
C PHE A 148 5.61 27.15 16.82
N TYR A 149 5.89 26.82 15.57
CA TYR A 149 7.07 27.29 14.87
C TYR A 149 6.74 27.45 13.39
N GLU A 150 6.77 28.68 12.88
CA GLU A 150 6.30 28.99 11.52
C GLU A 150 4.87 28.46 11.33
N ASN A 151 4.64 27.64 10.30
CA ASN A 151 3.39 26.95 10.02
C ASN A 151 3.33 25.53 10.61
N ILE A 152 4.22 25.17 11.54
CA ILE A 152 4.27 23.86 12.16
C ILE A 152 3.75 23.93 13.59
N THR A 153 2.81 23.04 13.89
CA THR A 153 2.29 22.82 15.24
C THR A 153 2.76 21.46 15.76
N LEU A 154 3.41 21.48 16.91
CA LEU A 154 3.79 20.29 17.67
C LEU A 154 2.83 20.11 18.84
N VAL A 155 2.39 18.88 19.05
CA VAL A 155 1.61 18.51 20.24
C VAL A 155 2.26 17.31 20.91
N SER A 156 2.67 17.49 22.15
CA SER A 156 3.08 16.39 23.02
C SER A 156 1.89 16.02 23.89
N TYR A 157 1.36 14.81 23.76
CA TYR A 157 0.24 14.27 24.55
C TYR A 157 0.72 13.16 25.49
N GLY A 158 0.29 13.21 26.76
CA GLY A 158 0.69 12.27 27.80
C GLY A 158 -0.38 11.22 28.13
N PRO A 159 -0.60 10.16 27.31
CA PRO A 159 -1.72 9.23 27.51
C PRO A 159 -1.62 8.40 28.80
N LYS A 160 -0.40 8.17 29.30
CA LYS A 160 -0.11 7.37 30.49
C LYS A 160 1.11 7.93 31.21
N LYS A 161 1.27 7.58 32.49
CA LYS A 161 2.46 7.95 33.28
C LYS A 161 3.75 7.56 32.54
N ASN A 162 4.70 8.50 32.46
CA ASN A 162 5.98 8.32 31.78
C ASN A 162 5.89 7.90 30.29
N ARG A 163 4.75 8.15 29.63
CA ARG A 163 4.56 7.92 28.21
C ARG A 163 4.04 9.19 27.55
N THR A 164 4.58 9.47 26.37
CA THR A 164 4.22 10.61 25.56
C THR A 164 4.19 10.20 24.10
N VAL A 165 3.23 10.74 23.36
CA VAL A 165 3.18 10.71 21.90
C VAL A 165 3.33 12.14 21.42
N ILE A 166 4.17 12.34 20.41
CA ILE A 166 4.43 13.68 19.86
C ILE A 166 3.88 13.68 18.45
N PHE A 167 3.01 14.63 18.17
CA PHE A 167 2.41 14.87 16.87
C PHE A 167 3.04 16.11 16.25
N LEU A 168 3.14 16.11 14.93
CA LEU A 168 3.50 17.25 14.11
C LEU A 168 2.39 17.46 13.08
N SER A 169 1.94 18.69 12.92
CA SER A 169 1.00 19.07 11.87
C SER A 169 1.38 20.40 11.22
N THR A 170 1.13 20.51 9.91
CA THR A 170 1.12 21.79 9.18
C THR A 170 -0.28 22.26 8.78
N MET A 171 -1.31 21.53 9.20
CA MET A 171 -2.73 21.80 8.89
C MET A 171 -3.44 22.51 10.04
N HIS A 172 -3.10 22.15 11.28
CA HIS A 172 -3.80 22.61 12.48
C HIS A 172 -2.93 23.63 13.22
N HIS A 173 -3.53 24.72 13.68
CA HIS A 173 -2.80 25.82 14.37
C HIS A 173 -3.42 26.22 15.72
N GLY A 174 -4.53 25.59 16.11
CA GLY A 174 -5.18 25.84 17.38
C GLY A 174 -4.68 24.94 18.52
N LYS A 175 -5.28 25.15 19.69
CA LYS A 175 -5.01 24.42 20.93
C LYS A 175 -6.24 23.65 21.42
N GLU A 176 -7.16 23.33 20.52
CA GLU A 176 -8.43 22.70 20.85
C GLU A 176 -8.20 21.30 21.40
N GLU A 177 -8.85 21.02 22.53
CA GLU A 177 -8.82 19.74 23.22
C GLU A 177 -10.25 19.24 23.41
N ASP A 178 -10.46 17.95 23.18
CA ASP A 178 -11.76 17.31 23.41
C ASP A 178 -11.77 16.65 24.79
N VAL A 179 -12.42 17.31 25.74
CA VAL A 179 -12.55 16.86 27.14
C VAL A 179 -13.23 15.49 27.23
N ASN A 180 -14.18 15.22 26.34
CA ASN A 180 -14.91 13.95 26.31
C ASN A 180 -14.08 12.79 25.72
N LYS A 181 -12.93 13.11 25.10
CA LYS A 181 -12.01 12.12 24.53
C LYS A 181 -10.65 12.14 25.21
N ASN A 182 -10.64 12.20 26.55
CA ASN A 182 -9.43 12.13 27.36
C ASN A 182 -8.47 13.30 27.06
N ASN A 183 -9.05 14.50 26.88
CA ASN A 183 -8.35 15.74 26.52
C ASN A 183 -7.44 15.56 25.30
N LYS A 184 -7.83 14.75 24.31
CA LYS A 184 -7.04 14.62 23.08
C LYS A 184 -7.18 15.90 22.26
N SER A 185 -6.06 16.40 21.74
CA SER A 185 -6.09 17.50 20.78
C SER A 185 -6.77 17.11 19.47
N GLU A 186 -7.26 18.10 18.72
CA GLU A 186 -7.79 17.89 17.37
C GLU A 186 -6.79 17.14 16.48
N ILE A 187 -5.51 17.52 16.52
CA ILE A 187 -4.42 16.86 15.77
C ILE A 187 -4.34 15.36 16.07
N ASN A 188 -4.46 14.97 17.34
CA ASN A 188 -4.42 13.56 17.75
C ASN A 188 -5.65 12.81 17.22
N LEU A 189 -6.84 13.39 17.36
CA LEU A 189 -8.08 12.79 16.85
C LEU A 189 -8.05 12.63 15.33
N TYR A 190 -7.61 13.68 14.62
CA TYR A 190 -7.46 13.69 13.17
C TYR A 190 -6.40 12.69 12.68
N TYR A 191 -5.25 12.58 13.37
CA TYR A 191 -4.26 11.55 13.06
C TYR A 191 -4.86 10.14 13.18
N ASN A 192 -5.62 9.88 14.25
CA ASN A 192 -6.21 8.56 14.47
C ASN A 192 -7.29 8.22 13.44
N SER A 193 -8.05 9.19 12.95
CA SER A 193 -9.06 8.98 11.91
C SER A 193 -8.44 8.74 10.53
N THR A 194 -7.23 9.25 10.27
CA THR A 194 -6.63 9.23 8.92
C THR A 194 -5.48 8.23 8.72
N LYS A 195 -4.79 7.81 9.79
CA LYS A 195 -3.61 6.93 9.70
C LYS A 195 -3.91 5.54 9.14
N GLY A 196 -5.15 5.05 9.28
CA GLY A 196 -5.48 3.63 9.10
C GLY A 196 -5.57 3.11 7.66
N GLY A 197 -5.62 3.98 6.64
CA GLY A 197 -5.98 3.55 5.28
C GLY A 197 -5.07 2.48 4.65
N VAL A 198 -3.76 2.48 4.93
CA VAL A 198 -2.87 1.40 4.44
C VAL A 198 -3.05 0.10 5.24
N ASP A 199 -3.15 0.19 6.57
CA ASP A 199 -3.35 -0.98 7.44
C ASP A 199 -4.70 -1.67 7.18
N THR A 200 -5.78 -0.89 7.01
CA THR A 200 -7.11 -1.40 6.65
C THR A 200 -7.05 -2.19 5.35
N LEU A 201 -6.29 -1.69 4.38
CA LEU A 201 -6.08 -2.41 3.14
C LEU A 201 -5.23 -3.67 3.32
N ASP A 202 -4.15 -3.62 4.09
CA ASP A 202 -3.31 -4.81 4.32
C ASP A 202 -4.11 -5.94 5.01
N HIS A 203 -5.01 -5.55 5.93
CA HIS A 203 -5.99 -6.44 6.52
C HIS A 203 -6.94 -7.03 5.48
N MET A 204 -7.52 -6.19 4.60
CA MET A 204 -8.37 -6.67 3.51
C MET A 204 -7.61 -7.64 2.59
N VAL A 205 -6.37 -7.34 2.20
CA VAL A 205 -5.56 -8.24 1.37
C VAL A 205 -5.40 -9.60 2.06
N HIS A 206 -5.19 -9.65 3.37
CA HIS A 206 -5.06 -10.92 4.11
C HIS A 206 -6.36 -11.73 4.19
N GLU A 207 -7.52 -11.08 4.32
CA GLU A 207 -8.81 -11.75 4.49
C GLU A 207 -9.24 -12.56 3.27
N TYR A 208 -9.09 -11.99 2.07
CA TYR A 208 -9.36 -12.68 0.80
C TYR A 208 -8.15 -12.53 -0.11
N THR A 209 -7.29 -13.54 -0.08
CA THR A 209 -6.04 -13.57 -0.85
C THR A 209 -5.99 -14.70 -1.86
N VAL A 210 -5.47 -14.42 -3.05
CA VAL A 210 -5.14 -15.44 -4.06
C VAL A 210 -3.75 -16.05 -3.86
N ARG A 211 -3.07 -15.70 -2.77
CA ARG A 211 -1.71 -16.13 -2.51
C ARG A 211 -1.61 -17.65 -2.40
N ARG A 212 -0.54 -18.19 -3.00
CA ARG A 212 -0.18 -19.60 -2.97
C ARG A 212 1.30 -19.73 -2.67
N LYS A 213 1.70 -20.84 -2.06
CA LYS A 213 3.12 -21.14 -1.83
C LYS A 213 3.86 -21.12 -3.17
N THR A 214 4.93 -20.34 -3.23
CA THR A 214 5.79 -20.21 -4.42
C THR A 214 7.22 -19.94 -3.99
N ASN A 215 8.18 -20.49 -4.74
CA ASN A 215 9.61 -20.17 -4.59
C ASN A 215 10.04 -18.99 -5.47
N ARG A 216 9.15 -18.48 -6.34
CA ARG A 216 9.43 -17.40 -7.28
C ARG A 216 8.82 -16.10 -6.76
N TRP A 217 9.66 -15.18 -6.32
CA TRP A 217 9.22 -13.87 -5.80
C TRP A 217 8.31 -13.08 -6.77
N PRO A 218 8.50 -13.10 -8.10
CA PRO A 218 7.63 -12.36 -9.01
C PRO A 218 6.19 -12.88 -8.97
N ILE A 219 6.00 -14.18 -8.73
CA ILE A 219 4.67 -14.78 -8.59
C ILE A 219 4.01 -14.34 -7.28
N ALA A 220 4.76 -14.29 -6.18
CA ALA A 220 4.23 -13.80 -4.91
C ALA A 220 3.83 -12.31 -5.01
N PHE A 221 4.63 -11.51 -5.71
CA PHE A 221 4.34 -10.10 -5.97
C PHE A 221 3.11 -9.94 -6.87
N PHE A 222 3.01 -10.75 -7.94
CA PHE A 222 1.86 -10.75 -8.85
C PHE A 222 0.55 -11.14 -8.15
N GLN A 223 0.57 -12.14 -7.26
CA GLN A 223 -0.58 -12.51 -6.45
C GLN A 223 -1.05 -11.32 -5.58
N ASN A 224 -0.12 -10.58 -4.96
CA ASN A 224 -0.47 -9.37 -4.21
C ASN A 224 -1.07 -8.28 -5.12
N ILE A 225 -0.62 -8.16 -6.38
CA ILE A 225 -1.23 -7.23 -7.34
C ILE A 225 -2.68 -7.61 -7.59
N ILE A 226 -3.00 -8.89 -7.79
CA ILE A 226 -4.38 -9.35 -7.99
C ILE A 226 -5.25 -9.00 -6.78
N ASP A 227 -4.76 -9.25 -5.56
CA ASP A 227 -5.51 -8.93 -4.34
C ASP A 227 -5.80 -7.42 -4.23
N VAL A 228 -4.80 -6.58 -4.48
CA VAL A 228 -4.94 -5.11 -4.48
C VAL A 228 -5.91 -4.62 -5.56
N VAL A 229 -5.80 -5.17 -6.78
CA VAL A 229 -6.68 -4.79 -7.90
C VAL A 229 -8.12 -5.21 -7.62
N GLY A 230 -8.35 -6.40 -7.05
CA GLY A 230 -9.70 -6.84 -6.67
C GLY A 230 -10.37 -5.88 -5.68
N ILE A 231 -9.60 -5.33 -4.74
CA ILE A 231 -10.12 -4.33 -3.79
C ILE A 231 -10.35 -2.98 -4.47
N ALA A 232 -9.40 -2.51 -5.29
CA ALA A 232 -9.54 -1.26 -6.03
C ALA A 232 -10.78 -1.27 -6.95
N SER A 233 -10.99 -2.37 -7.67
CA SER A 233 -12.17 -2.57 -8.52
C SER A 233 -13.46 -2.57 -7.72
N LEU A 234 -13.49 -3.18 -6.52
CA LEU A 234 -14.66 -3.15 -5.64
C LEU A 234 -14.98 -1.72 -5.18
N ILE A 235 -13.96 -0.95 -4.81
CA ILE A 235 -14.16 0.45 -4.39
C ILE A 235 -14.76 1.28 -5.52
N ILE A 236 -14.22 1.16 -6.74
CA ILE A 236 -14.76 1.82 -7.93
C ILE A 236 -16.20 1.37 -8.18
N TRP A 237 -16.45 0.05 -8.17
CA TRP A 237 -17.78 -0.51 -8.40
C TRP A 237 -18.82 0.03 -7.43
N LYS A 238 -18.49 0.11 -6.14
CA LYS A 238 -19.39 0.65 -5.12
C LYS A 238 -19.66 2.14 -5.28
N ASN A 239 -18.69 2.91 -5.79
CA ASN A 239 -18.89 4.33 -6.04
C ASN A 239 -19.80 4.57 -7.24
N ILE A 240 -19.75 3.70 -8.25
CA ILE A 240 -20.60 3.79 -9.46
C ILE A 240 -22.00 3.19 -9.19
N HIS A 241 -22.07 2.11 -8.41
CA HIS A 241 -23.29 1.35 -8.11
C HIS A 241 -23.53 1.27 -6.59
N PRO A 242 -23.93 2.37 -5.93
CA PRO A 242 -24.07 2.41 -4.47
C PRO A 242 -25.13 1.44 -3.94
N ASP A 243 -26.16 1.13 -4.73
CA ASP A 243 -27.26 0.25 -4.35
C ASP A 243 -26.97 -1.24 -4.58
N TRP A 244 -25.91 -1.57 -5.32
CA TRP A 244 -25.57 -2.95 -5.64
C TRP A 244 -25.26 -3.75 -4.37
N ASN A 245 -26.13 -4.73 -4.07
CA ASN A 245 -26.03 -5.58 -2.86
C ASN A 245 -25.89 -4.78 -1.54
N SER A 246 -26.46 -3.57 -1.48
CA SER A 246 -26.32 -2.64 -0.34
C SER A 246 -26.81 -3.22 1.01
N HIS A 247 -27.75 -4.17 0.97
CA HIS A 247 -28.27 -4.91 2.12
C HIS A 247 -27.30 -6.00 2.64
N LYS A 248 -26.27 -6.38 1.87
CA LYS A 248 -25.31 -7.46 2.17
C LYS A 248 -23.91 -6.92 2.49
N LYS A 249 -23.83 -5.88 3.33
CA LYS A 249 -22.57 -5.16 3.62
C LYS A 249 -21.40 -6.07 4.01
N ASN A 250 -21.64 -7.10 4.82
CA ASN A 250 -20.59 -8.00 5.32
C ASN A 250 -20.09 -9.03 4.29
N THR A 251 -20.86 -9.32 3.24
CA THR A 251 -20.49 -10.33 2.23
C THR A 251 -20.25 -9.72 0.86
N LEU A 252 -20.34 -8.40 0.75
CA LEU A 252 -20.25 -7.65 -0.50
C LEU A 252 -18.97 -7.99 -1.30
N ARG A 253 -17.82 -8.03 -0.63
CA ARG A 253 -16.55 -8.36 -1.27
C ARG A 253 -16.52 -9.80 -1.79
N LYS A 254 -17.04 -10.75 -1.03
CA LYS A 254 -17.13 -12.16 -1.44
C LYS A 254 -18.01 -12.31 -2.69
N LEU A 255 -19.16 -11.63 -2.71
CA LEU A 255 -20.07 -11.63 -3.86
C LEU A 255 -19.39 -11.04 -5.09
N PHE A 256 -18.74 -9.90 -4.94
CA PHE A 256 -18.04 -9.21 -6.01
C PHE A 256 -16.91 -10.06 -6.60
N LEU A 257 -16.07 -10.66 -5.75
CA LEU A 257 -14.99 -11.53 -6.20
C LEU A 257 -15.51 -12.79 -6.90
N ARG A 258 -16.66 -13.34 -6.45
CA ARG A 258 -17.30 -14.47 -7.12
C ARG A 258 -17.81 -14.08 -8.51
N GLU A 259 -18.49 -12.94 -8.64
CA GLU A 259 -18.99 -12.46 -9.93
C GLU A 259 -17.84 -12.17 -10.90
N ILE A 260 -16.79 -11.47 -10.47
CA ILE A 260 -15.60 -11.26 -11.31
C ILE A 260 -14.96 -12.60 -11.73
N ALA A 261 -14.82 -13.55 -10.80
CA ALA A 261 -14.24 -14.85 -11.12
C ALA A 261 -15.08 -15.60 -12.19
N THR A 262 -16.40 -15.56 -12.05
CA THR A 262 -17.34 -16.16 -13.02
C THR A 262 -17.24 -15.47 -14.39
N GLU A 263 -17.27 -14.15 -14.44
CA GLU A 263 -17.17 -13.38 -15.69
C GLU A 263 -15.82 -13.61 -16.39
N LEU A 264 -14.72 -13.70 -15.65
CA LEU A 264 -13.40 -13.98 -16.22
C LEU A 264 -13.28 -15.40 -16.78
N VAL A 265 -13.87 -16.41 -16.11
CA VAL A 265 -13.69 -17.82 -16.51
C VAL A 265 -14.68 -18.26 -17.59
N THR A 266 -15.86 -17.64 -17.67
CA THR A 266 -16.97 -18.06 -18.55
C THR A 266 -16.56 -18.12 -20.04
N PRO A 267 -15.91 -17.10 -20.64
CA PRO A 267 -15.46 -17.17 -22.04
C PRO A 267 -14.42 -18.27 -22.29
N HIS A 268 -13.65 -18.66 -21.28
CA HIS A 268 -12.70 -19.76 -21.39
C HIS A 268 -13.39 -21.12 -21.30
N ILE A 269 -14.40 -21.26 -20.44
CA ILE A 269 -15.24 -22.46 -20.34
C ILE A 269 -15.95 -22.71 -21.65
N ARG A 270 -16.58 -21.67 -22.25
CA ARG A 270 -17.31 -21.78 -23.52
C ARG A 270 -16.41 -22.19 -24.69
N ARG A 271 -15.14 -21.79 -24.70
CA ARG A 271 -14.16 -22.16 -25.74
C ARG A 271 -13.49 -23.52 -25.51
N ARG A 272 -13.57 -24.07 -24.30
CA ARG A 272 -12.87 -25.30 -23.94
C ARG A 272 -13.52 -26.49 -24.63
N SER A 273 -12.70 -27.31 -25.29
CA SER A 273 -13.16 -28.59 -25.85
C SER A 273 -13.73 -29.49 -24.75
N THR A 274 -14.91 -30.05 -25.01
CA THR A 274 -15.61 -30.98 -24.11
C THR A 274 -15.21 -32.44 -24.33
N LYS A 275 -14.44 -32.73 -25.40
CA LYS A 275 -13.98 -34.09 -25.72
C LYS A 275 -13.12 -34.66 -24.59
N GLY A 276 -13.48 -35.85 -24.11
CA GLY A 276 -12.73 -36.57 -23.08
C GLY A 276 -12.91 -36.04 -21.66
N LEU A 277 -13.83 -35.10 -21.42
CA LEU A 277 -14.17 -34.65 -20.07
C LEU A 277 -15.17 -35.60 -19.42
N SER A 278 -15.03 -35.81 -18.11
CA SER A 278 -16.02 -36.58 -17.34
C SER A 278 -17.34 -35.81 -17.17
N SER A 279 -18.42 -36.53 -16.88
CA SER A 279 -19.75 -35.97 -16.60
C SER A 279 -19.71 -34.87 -15.51
N TYR A 280 -18.91 -35.06 -14.46
CA TYR A 280 -18.69 -34.07 -13.41
C TYR A 280 -18.16 -32.73 -13.95
N HIS A 281 -17.16 -32.78 -14.84
CA HIS A 281 -16.58 -31.56 -15.42
C HIS A 281 -17.57 -30.86 -16.36
N LEU A 282 -18.35 -31.63 -17.12
CA LEU A 282 -19.38 -31.08 -18.01
C LEU A 282 -20.48 -30.38 -17.20
N ALA A 283 -20.94 -30.99 -16.10
CA ALA A 283 -21.90 -30.38 -15.19
C ALA A 283 -21.35 -29.08 -14.57
N ALA A 284 -20.12 -29.10 -14.04
CA ALA A 284 -19.49 -27.90 -13.48
C ALA A 284 -19.30 -26.78 -14.52
N MET A 285 -19.01 -27.12 -15.79
CA MET A 285 -18.94 -26.15 -16.87
C MET A 285 -20.32 -25.53 -17.16
N GLN A 286 -21.38 -26.33 -17.12
CA GLN A 286 -22.75 -25.87 -17.35
C GLN A 286 -23.26 -24.99 -16.21
N ASP A 287 -22.96 -25.35 -14.96
CA ASP A 287 -23.30 -24.55 -13.77
C ASP A 287 -22.71 -23.13 -13.81
N VAL A 288 -21.51 -22.98 -14.36
CA VAL A 288 -20.80 -21.69 -14.40
C VAL A 288 -21.12 -20.88 -15.65
N ALA A 289 -21.14 -21.50 -16.84
CA ALA A 289 -21.25 -20.78 -18.11
C ALA A 289 -22.69 -20.67 -18.67
N GLY A 290 -23.64 -21.40 -18.07
CA GLY A 290 -25.02 -21.51 -18.53
C GLY A 290 -25.17 -22.36 -19.79
N SER A 291 -26.42 -22.72 -20.10
CA SER A 291 -26.80 -23.57 -21.23
C SER A 291 -26.87 -22.83 -22.58
N ASN A 292 -25.86 -22.03 -22.95
CA ASN A 292 -25.83 -21.44 -24.31
C ASN A 292 -24.64 -21.99 -25.09
N GLN A 293 -24.93 -23.02 -25.88
CA GLN A 293 -24.08 -23.50 -26.96
C GLN A 293 -24.25 -22.57 -28.17
N GLU A 294 -23.53 -21.45 -28.19
CA GLU A 294 -23.04 -20.91 -29.45
C GLU A 294 -21.52 -21.07 -29.41
N ALA A 295 -21.06 -22.19 -29.94
CA ALA A 295 -19.65 -22.37 -30.25
C ALA A 295 -19.29 -21.39 -31.38
N THR A 296 -18.89 -20.16 -31.03
CA THR A 296 -18.25 -19.28 -32.00
C THR A 296 -16.93 -19.93 -32.38
N GLN A 297 -16.88 -20.57 -33.56
CA GLN A 297 -15.64 -21.01 -34.17
C GLN A 297 -14.80 -19.75 -34.48
N SER A 298 -13.87 -19.40 -33.59
CA SER A 298 -12.90 -18.35 -33.88
C SER A 298 -11.89 -18.87 -34.90
N SER A 299 -12.02 -18.42 -36.15
CA SER A 299 -11.10 -18.68 -37.26
C SER A 299 -9.87 -17.77 -37.25
N GLU A 300 -9.25 -17.56 -36.09
CA GLU A 300 -7.93 -16.91 -36.03
C GLU A 300 -6.83 -17.96 -36.16
N PRO A 301 -5.94 -17.87 -37.17
CA PRO A 301 -4.82 -18.80 -37.31
C PRO A 301 -3.90 -18.67 -36.09
N ALA A 302 -3.53 -19.81 -35.52
CA ALA A 302 -2.64 -19.89 -34.38
C ALA A 302 -1.32 -19.15 -34.68
N ALA A 303 -1.13 -17.97 -34.09
CA ALA A 303 0.14 -17.28 -34.14
C ALA A 303 1.21 -18.21 -33.54
N LYS A 304 2.24 -18.54 -34.33
CA LYS A 304 3.37 -19.36 -33.89
C LYS A 304 3.90 -18.81 -32.56
N ARG A 305 3.95 -19.66 -31.53
CA ARG A 305 4.60 -19.37 -30.24
C ARG A 305 6.00 -18.81 -30.50
N LYS A 306 6.18 -17.49 -30.36
CA LYS A 306 7.52 -16.92 -30.19
C LYS A 306 8.04 -17.39 -28.84
N LYS A 307 9.15 -18.14 -28.83
CA LYS A 307 9.89 -18.43 -27.59
C LYS A 307 10.23 -17.08 -26.95
N CYS A 308 9.88 -16.92 -25.67
CA CYS A 308 10.32 -15.78 -24.88
C CYS A 308 11.82 -15.95 -24.62
N CYS A 309 12.66 -15.27 -25.40
CA CYS A 309 14.10 -15.21 -25.20
C CYS A 309 14.40 -14.21 -24.08
N TYR A 310 14.31 -14.65 -22.84
CA TYR A 310 14.98 -13.99 -21.72
C TYR A 310 15.84 -15.02 -21.01
N THR A 311 16.96 -15.36 -21.64
CA THR A 311 18.12 -15.94 -20.96
C THR A 311 18.79 -14.83 -20.16
N PRO A 312 19.04 -14.99 -18.85
CA PRO A 312 20.01 -14.14 -18.16
C PRO A 312 21.35 -14.41 -18.82
N LEU A 313 22.00 -13.37 -19.34
CA LEU A 313 23.40 -13.44 -19.75
C LEU A 313 24.21 -14.00 -18.58
N GLY A 314 24.79 -15.18 -18.80
CA GLY A 314 25.75 -15.78 -17.89
C GLY A 314 26.93 -14.83 -17.76
N TYR A 315 27.37 -14.65 -16.51
CA TYR A 315 28.67 -14.09 -16.18
C TYR A 315 29.75 -14.88 -16.92
N HIS A 316 30.31 -14.32 -17.99
CA HIS A 316 31.60 -14.77 -18.51
C HIS A 316 32.67 -14.20 -17.57
N GLY A 317 33.20 -15.06 -16.71
CA GLY A 317 34.47 -14.81 -16.03
C GLY A 317 35.57 -14.80 -17.08
N GLY A 318 36.07 -13.61 -17.41
CA GLY A 318 37.30 -13.45 -18.17
C GLY A 318 38.48 -13.87 -17.29
N ALA A 319 39.03 -15.05 -17.56
CA ALA A 319 40.35 -15.41 -17.08
C ALA A 319 41.37 -14.74 -18.02
N THR A 320 42.04 -13.70 -17.50
CA THR A 320 43.22 -13.11 -18.11
C THR A 320 44.39 -14.09 -17.98
N ALA A 321 44.86 -14.63 -19.10
CA ALA A 321 46.13 -15.32 -19.18
C ALA A 321 47.27 -14.30 -19.17
N THR A 322 48.13 -14.36 -18.16
CA THR A 322 49.45 -13.73 -18.17
C THR A 322 50.46 -14.64 -18.88
N PRO A 323 51.25 -14.17 -19.84
CA PRO A 323 52.39 -14.93 -20.35
C PRO A 323 53.58 -14.80 -19.39
N SER A 324 54.12 -15.94 -18.95
CA SER A 324 55.40 -16.02 -18.27
C SER A 324 56.54 -15.91 -19.29
N VAL A 325 57.50 -15.08 -18.95
CA VAL A 325 58.80 -14.95 -19.62
C VAL A 325 59.53 -16.28 -19.63
N GLY A 326 60.05 -16.62 -20.81
CA GLY A 326 60.96 -17.70 -21.14
C GLY A 326 61.42 -17.50 -22.57
#